data_AF-A0A932PRZ0-F1
#
_entry.id   AF-A0A932PRZ0-F1
#
_cell.length_a   1.000
_cell.length_b   1.000
_cell.length_c   1.000
_cell.angle_alpha   90.00
_cell.angle_beta   90.00
_cell.angle_gamma   90.00
#
_symmetry.space_group_name_H-M   'P 1'
#
loop_
_entity.id
_entity.type
_entity.pdbx_description
1 polymer ?
#
loop_
_entity_poly.entity_id
_entity_poly.type
_entity_poly.pdbx_seq_one_letter_code
_entity_poly.pdbx_strand_id
1 'polypeptide(L)' 'MIIYNTLTHRKDKFTPLQEKKVGIYTCGPTVYDYAHIGNLRSYVFADTLVRTLKYFGYRV' A
#
# COMPACT_ATOMS: atom_id res chain seq x y z
N MET A 1 -10.03 1.31 -9.93
CA MET A 1 -8.69 1.80 -9.52
C MET A 1 -7.62 1.07 -10.34
N ILE A 2 -6.54 1.76 -10.71
CA ILE A 2 -5.41 1.21 -11.46
C ILE A 2 -4.17 1.36 -10.59
N ILE A 3 -3.36 0.31 -10.42
CA ILE A 3 -2.14 0.30 -9.61
C ILE A 3 -0.98 -0.19 -10.47
N TYR A 4 0.21 0.40 -10.29
CA TYR A 4 1.42 -0.11 -10.91
C TYR A 4 1.87 -1.42 -10.23
N ASN A 5 1.97 -2.49 -11.01
CA ASN A 5 2.35 -3.81 -10.55
C ASN A 5 3.78 -4.11 -10.97
N THR A 6 4.68 -4.18 -9.98
CA THR A 6 6.10 -4.46 -10.21
C THR A 6 6.34 -5.85 -10.85
N LEU A 7 5.45 -6.83 -10.65
CA LEU A 7 5.58 -8.16 -11.27
C LEU A 7 5.42 -8.11 -12.80
N THR A 8 4.53 -7.25 -13.31
CA THR A 8 4.20 -7.14 -14.74
C THR A 8 4.81 -5.90 -15.40
N HIS A 9 5.39 -5.01 -14.60
CA HIS A 9 5.90 -3.68 -14.97
C HIS A 9 4.85 -2.78 -15.65
N ARG A 10 3.58 -2.96 -15.33
CA ARG A 10 2.47 -2.25 -15.97
C ARG A 10 1.49 -1.68 -14.93
N LYS A 11 0.65 -0.76 -15.41
CA LYS A 11 -0.50 -0.25 -14.67
C LYS A 11 -1.67 -1.22 -14.87
N ASP A 12 -1.92 -2.05 -13.86
CA ASP A 12 -2.95 -3.09 -13.91
C ASP A 12 -4.23 -2.63 -13.20
N LYS A 13 -5.38 -3.14 -13.65
CA LYS A 13 -6.64 -2.94 -12.92
C LYS A 13 -6.56 -3.65 -11.58
N PHE A 14 -6.79 -2.92 -10.49
CA PHE A 14 -6.88 -3.52 -9.17
C PHE A 14 -8.24 -4.21 -8.99
N THR A 15 -8.18 -5.50 -8.64
CA THR A 15 -9.33 -6.33 -8.29
C THR A 15 -9.02 -7.05 -6.98
N PRO A 16 -9.85 -6.88 -5.93
CA PRO A 16 -9.59 -7.51 -4.63
C PRO A 16 -9.84 -9.03 -4.69
N LEU A 17 -9.16 -9.78 -3.83
CA LEU A 17 -9.35 -11.24 -3.70
C LEU A 17 -10.72 -11.59 -3.09
N GLN A 18 -11.25 -10.73 -2.23
CA GLN A 18 -12.57 -10.85 -1.63
C GLN A 18 -13.37 -9.57 -1.88
N GLU A 19 -14.67 -9.68 -2.15
CA GLU A 19 -15.50 -8.52 -2.42
C GLU A 19 -15.44 -7.50 -1.26
N LYS A 20 -15.15 -6.23 -1.59
CA LYS A 20 -14.99 -5.10 -0.66
C LYS A 20 -13.94 -5.27 0.43
N LYS A 21 -13.12 -6.33 0.43
CA LYS A 21 -12.05 -6.54 1.42
C LYS A 21 -10.69 -6.58 0.75
N VAL A 22 -9.74 -5.84 1.29
CA VAL A 22 -8.38 -5.73 0.74
C VAL A 22 -7.37 -6.02 1.84
N GLY A 23 -6.55 -7.05 1.65
CA GLY A 23 -5.36 -7.25 2.47
C GLY A 23 -4.19 -6.46 1.91
N ILE A 24 -3.44 -5.81 2.80
CA ILE A 24 -2.20 -5.10 2.45
C ILE A 24 -1.11 -5.44 3.46
N TYR A 25 0.10 -5.68 2.97
CA TYR A 25 1.29 -5.87 3.78
C TYR A 25 2.37 -4.91 3.32
N THR A 26 3.04 -4.28 4.27
CA THR A 26 4.23 -3.45 4.03
C THR A 26 5.30 -3.83 5.04
N CYS A 27 6.55 -3.86 4.61
CA CYS A 27 7.66 -4.16 5.51
C CYS A 27 7.82 -3.02 6.53
N GLY A 28 8.03 -3.39 7.80
CA GLY A 28 8.36 -2.46 8.89
C GLY A 28 9.85 -2.08 8.92
N PRO A 29 10.26 -1.22 9.86
CA PRO A 29 11.66 -0.90 10.10
C PRO A 29 12.37 -2.04 10.81
N THR A 30 13.68 -2.15 10.62
CA THR A 30 14.55 -2.85 11.57
C THR A 30 14.86 -1.89 12.73
N VAL A 31 14.52 -2.27 13.96
CA VAL A 31 14.46 -1.35 15.13
C VAL A 31 15.79 -1.16 15.87
N TYR A 32 16.90 -1.00 15.15
CA TYR A 32 18.22 -0.77 15.76
C TYR A 32 18.65 0.70 15.80
N ASP A 33 17.99 1.59 15.05
CA ASP A 33 18.32 3.01 14.94
C ASP A 33 17.08 3.85 14.62
N TYR A 34 17.23 5.18 14.63
CA TYR A 34 16.20 6.14 14.29
C TYR A 34 15.76 6.04 12.82
N ALA A 35 14.45 6.18 12.58
CA ALA A 35 13.91 6.23 11.23
C ALA A 35 14.37 7.51 10.52
N HIS A 36 14.97 7.36 9.34
CA HIS A 36 15.36 8.48 8.48
C HIS A 36 14.23 8.83 7.48
N ILE A 37 14.37 9.98 6.81
CA ILE A 37 13.35 10.51 5.87
C ILE A 37 12.97 9.52 4.76
N GLY A 38 13.91 8.66 4.36
CA GLY A 38 13.69 7.59 3.40
C GLY A 38 12.71 6.52 3.90
N ASN A 39 12.81 6.11 5.18
CA ASN A 39 11.84 5.18 5.77
C ASN A 39 10.46 5.84 5.85
N LEU A 40 10.40 7.09 6.31
CA LEU A 40 9.15 7.83 6.50
C LEU A 40 8.39 8.03 5.19
N ARG A 41 9.10 8.29 4.07
CA ARG A 41 8.48 8.35 2.74
C ARG A 41 7.69 7.09 2.41
N SER A 42 8.27 5.91 2.68
CA SER A 42 7.61 4.62 2.43
C SER A 42 6.37 4.42 3.31
N TYR A 43 6.42 4.85 4.57
CA TYR A 43 5.27 4.77 5.48
C TYR A 43 4.16 5.73 5.09
N VAL A 44 4.49 6.96 4.70
CA VAL A 44 3.49 7.93 4.20
C VAL A 44 2.84 7.42 2.91
N PHE A 45 3.61 6.79 2.02
CA PHE A 45 3.05 6.15 0.83
C PHE A 45 2.07 5.03 1.19
N ALA A 46 2.45 4.13 2.10
CA ALA A 46 1.59 3.04 2.57
C ALA A 46 0.30 3.57 3.22
N ASP A 47 0.40 4.57 4.10
CA ASP A 47 -0.75 5.23 4.73
C ASP A 47 -1.67 5.88 3.69
N THR A 48 -1.09 6.60 2.71
CA THR A 48 -1.85 7.21 1.61
C THR A 48 -2.59 6.15 0.79
N LEU A 49 -1.96 5.02 0.51
CA LEU A 49 -2.59 3.91 -0.22
C LEU A 49 -3.76 3.31 0.58
N VAL A 50 -3.58 3.06 1.88
CA VAL A 50 -4.64 2.55 2.77
C VAL A 50 -5.81 3.52 2.84
N ARG A 51 -5.54 4.83 3.03
CA ARG A 51 -6.58 5.87 3.06
C ARG A 51 -7.34 5.97 1.74
N THR A 52 -6.62 5.87 0.63
CA THR A 52 -7.21 5.89 -0.72
C THR A 52 -8.14 4.68 -0.91
N LEU A 53 -7.70 3.48 -0.55
CA LEU A 53 -8.53 2.27 -0.59
C LEU A 53 -9.79 2.40 0.29
N LYS A 54 -9.65 2.91 1.52
CA LYS A 54 -10.79 3.17 2.42
C LYS A 54 -11.74 4.21 1.84
N TYR A 55 -11.23 5.27 1.24
CA TYR A 55 -12.02 6.29 0.54
C TYR A 55 -12.84 5.69 -0.62
N PHE A 56 -12.28 4.72 -1.35
CA PHE A 56 -13.01 3.96 -2.38
C PHE A 56 -14.00 2.92 -1.82
N GLY A 57 -14.23 2.87 -0.51
CA GLY A 57 -15.22 2.00 0.13
C GLY A 57 -14.73 0.58 0.42
N TYR A 58 -13.42 0.32 0.31
CA TYR A 58 -12.85 -0.96 0.71
C TYR A 58 -12.67 -1.03 2.24
N ARG A 59 -12.98 -2.20 2.80
CA ARG A 59 -12.48 -2.60 4.11
C ARG A 59 -11.05 -3.09 3.96
N VAL A 60 -10.10 -2.25 4.38
CA VAL A 60 -8.66 -2.55 4.45
C VAL A 60 -8.30 -2.96 5.86
#